data_AF-A0AAE5C6Z5-F1
#
_entry.id   AF-A0AAE5C6Z5-F1
#
_cell.length_a   1.000
_cell.length_b   1.000
_cell.length_c   1.000
_cell.angle_alpha   90.00
_cell.angle_beta   90.00
_cell.angle_gamma   90.00
#
_symmetry.space_group_name_H-M   'P 1'
#
loop_
_entity.id
_entity.type
_entity.pdbx_description
1 polymer ?
#
loop_
_entity_poly.entity_id
_entity_poly.type
_entity_poly.pdbx_seq_one_letter_code
_entity_poly.pdbx_strand_id
1 'polypeptide(L)'
;MAKGKPEVGSRTEKAANSENLPDVGKQADVELGERIKHLRCEILGISRQADFAERLGVTRGAVGNWEVGKGVKRANLERIARTFHISLVWLAAGRGAPIGKPSIDEKLELLPPEEYDPLYEHFQAMIENRLRWLERKKAEAKSKKKS
;
A
#
# COMPACT_ATOMS: atom_id res chain seq x y z
N MET A 1 45.76 -59.90 29.75
CA MET A 1 45.44 -59.57 31.15
C MET A 1 45.13 -58.07 31.17
N ALA A 2 43.86 -57.64 31.18
CA ALA A 2 43.09 -57.25 32.39
C ALA A 2 43.79 -56.08 33.13
N LYS A 3 43.24 -54.89 33.45
CA LYS A 3 41.91 -54.25 33.61
C LYS A 3 42.21 -52.72 33.73
N GLY A 4 41.33 -51.71 33.62
CA GLY A 4 39.87 -51.62 33.64
C GLY A 4 39.36 -50.19 33.30
N LYS A 5 38.04 -50.10 33.08
CA LYS A 5 37.15 -48.90 33.01
C LYS A 5 36.80 -48.41 34.45
N PRO A 6 35.93 -47.39 34.72
CA PRO A 6 35.10 -46.45 33.90
C PRO A 6 35.28 -44.95 34.32
N GLU A 7 34.62 -43.91 33.75
CA GLU A 7 33.31 -43.30 34.12
C GLU A 7 32.92 -42.22 33.04
N VAL A 8 31.70 -42.20 32.45
CA VAL A 8 30.50 -41.38 32.82
C VAL A 8 30.84 -39.89 33.05
N GLY A 9 30.29 -38.84 32.43
CA GLY A 9 29.09 -38.58 31.62
C GLY A 9 28.47 -37.23 32.08
N SER A 10 28.28 -36.24 31.18
CA SER A 10 27.22 -35.17 31.19
C SER A 10 27.64 -34.06 30.22
N ARG A 11 26.93 -33.81 29.11
CA ARG A 11 25.69 -33.03 28.95
C ARG A 11 25.83 -31.58 29.41
N THR A 12 25.95 -30.69 28.43
CA THR A 12 25.28 -29.38 28.26
C THR A 12 25.94 -28.73 27.02
N GLU A 13 25.35 -27.90 26.20
CA GLU A 13 23.99 -27.54 25.84
C GLU A 13 24.16 -26.69 24.57
N LYS A 14 23.24 -26.86 23.61
CA LYS A 14 22.73 -25.83 22.69
C LYS A 14 23.63 -24.62 22.41
N ALA A 15 24.20 -24.56 21.21
CA ALA A 15 24.17 -23.32 20.44
C ALA A 15 23.14 -23.51 19.33
N ALA A 16 21.92 -23.08 19.66
CA ALA A 16 20.82 -23.01 18.73
C ALA A 16 21.23 -22.18 17.51
N ASN A 17 20.80 -22.69 16.34
CA ASN A 17 20.71 -21.98 15.08
C ASN A 17 20.24 -20.53 15.32
N SER A 18 21.17 -19.58 15.22
CA SER A 18 20.88 -18.14 15.34
C SER A 18 19.77 -17.81 14.36
N GLU A 19 18.64 -17.44 14.94
CA GLU A 19 17.37 -17.23 14.27
C GLU A 19 17.53 -16.26 13.11
N ASN A 20 17.09 -16.71 11.95
CA ASN A 20 16.94 -15.93 10.73
C ASN A 20 15.74 -14.98 10.96
N LEU A 21 15.89 -13.98 11.84
CA LEU A 21 14.89 -12.92 11.99
C LEU A 21 14.94 -12.06 10.72
N PRO A 22 13.87 -12.02 9.91
CA PRO A 22 13.85 -11.17 8.74
C PRO A 22 13.98 -9.71 9.20
N ASP A 23 14.96 -9.02 8.63
CA ASP A 23 15.09 -7.56 8.74
C ASP A 23 13.78 -6.94 8.24
N VAL A 24 12.97 -6.47 9.19
CA VAL A 24 11.61 -5.94 8.96
C VAL A 24 11.63 -4.81 7.93
N GLY A 25 12.73 -4.05 7.86
CA GLY A 25 12.93 -3.01 6.85
C GLY A 25 13.05 -3.58 5.44
N LYS A 26 13.82 -4.66 5.26
CA LYS A 26 13.95 -5.34 3.95
C LYS A 26 12.64 -5.96 3.48
N GLN A 27 11.86 -6.56 4.38
CA GLN A 27 10.60 -7.18 3.99
C GLN A 27 9.60 -6.13 3.46
N ALA A 28 9.52 -4.97 4.11
CA ALA A 28 8.67 -3.87 3.65
C ALA A 28 9.07 -3.34 2.27
N ASP A 29 10.37 -3.26 1.98
CA ASP A 29 10.88 -2.85 0.66
C ASP A 29 10.57 -3.87 -0.42
N VAL A 30 10.66 -5.18 -0.12
CA VAL A 30 10.27 -6.25 -1.06
C VAL A 30 8.79 -6.14 -1.41
N GLU A 31 7.92 -6.03 -0.41
CA GLU A 31 6.47 -5.88 -0.64
C GLU A 31 6.12 -4.60 -1.42
N LEU A 32 6.83 -3.50 -1.16
CA LEU A 32 6.69 -2.27 -1.93
C LEU A 32 7.09 -2.49 -3.39
N GLY A 33 8.19 -3.20 -3.64
CA GLY A 33 8.63 -3.55 -4.99
C GLY A 33 7.62 -4.40 -5.75
N GLU A 34 7.05 -5.41 -5.09
CA GLU A 34 5.98 -6.24 -5.64
C GLU A 34 4.74 -5.41 -6.00
N ARG A 35 4.34 -4.46 -5.15
CA ARG A 35 3.23 -3.53 -5.45
C ARG A 35 3.52 -2.63 -6.64
N ILE A 36 4.75 -2.12 -6.78
CA ILE A 36 5.15 -1.32 -7.96
C ILE A 36 5.07 -2.16 -9.23
N LYS A 37 5.53 -3.41 -9.18
CA LYS A 37 5.45 -4.34 -10.31
C LYS A 37 4.00 -4.68 -10.67
N HIS A 38 3.15 -4.94 -9.66
CA HIS A 38 1.73 -5.20 -9.85
C HIS A 38 1.02 -3.99 -10.47
N LEU A 39 1.29 -2.78 -9.98
CA LEU A 39 0.79 -1.54 -10.58
C LEU A 39 1.17 -1.46 -12.07
N ARG A 40 2.45 -1.68 -12.38
CA ARG A 40 2.94 -1.58 -13.75
C ARG A 40 2.31 -2.62 -14.68
N CYS A 41 2.31 -3.90 -14.30
CA CYS A 41 1.85 -4.98 -15.17
C CYS A 41 0.32 -5.10 -15.20
N GLU A 42 -0.32 -5.19 -14.04
CA GLU A 42 -1.71 -5.64 -13.92
C GLU A 42 -2.70 -4.47 -13.98
N ILE A 43 -2.35 -3.33 -13.39
CA ILE A 43 -3.24 -2.17 -13.33
C ILE A 43 -3.07 -1.29 -14.57
N LEU A 44 -1.82 -1.01 -14.96
CA LEU A 44 -1.51 -0.12 -16.08
C LEU A 44 -1.31 -0.86 -17.42
N GLY A 45 -1.16 -2.18 -17.40
CA GLY A 45 -0.92 -2.97 -18.62
C GLY A 45 0.45 -2.72 -19.27
N ILE A 46 1.42 -2.16 -18.54
CA ILE A 46 2.74 -1.81 -19.07
C ILE A 46 3.69 -3.00 -18.89
N SER A 47 4.01 -3.68 -19.99
CA SER A 47 4.84 -4.89 -19.95
C SER A 47 6.33 -4.62 -19.69
N ARG A 48 6.86 -3.48 -20.14
CA ARG A 48 8.29 -3.14 -20.06
C ARG A 48 8.58 -2.12 -18.95
N GLN A 49 9.64 -2.37 -18.18
CA GLN A 49 10.13 -1.40 -17.18
C GLN A 49 10.61 -0.09 -17.83
N ALA A 50 11.09 -0.13 -19.08
CA ALA A 50 11.55 1.05 -19.81
C ALA A 50 10.41 2.04 -20.05
N ASP A 51 9.27 1.56 -20.55
CA ASP A 51 8.09 2.37 -20.85
C ASP A 51 7.50 3.00 -19.57
N PHE A 52 7.53 2.28 -18.45
CA PHE A 52 7.14 2.82 -17.14
C PHE A 52 8.12 3.89 -16.64
N ALA A 53 9.43 3.65 -16.83
CA ALA A 53 10.48 4.59 -16.46
C ALA A 53 10.41 5.89 -17.27
N GLU A 54 10.14 5.79 -18.57
CA GLU A 54 9.97 6.91 -19.49
C GLU A 54 8.84 7.84 -19.03
N ARG A 55 7.67 7.28 -18.73
CA ARG A 55 6.52 8.05 -18.20
C ARG A 55 6.82 8.76 -16.89
N LEU A 56 7.77 8.26 -16.10
CA LEU A 56 8.20 8.82 -14.82
C LEU A 56 9.42 9.73 -14.94
N GLY A 57 10.06 9.83 -16.10
CA GLY A 57 11.33 10.55 -16.28
C GLY A 57 12.45 10.00 -15.39
N VAL A 58 12.56 8.68 -15.28
CA VAL A 58 13.62 7.98 -14.53
C VAL A 58 14.30 6.93 -15.40
N THR A 59 15.39 6.32 -14.90
CA THR A 59 16.07 5.26 -15.64
C THR A 59 15.35 3.91 -15.48
N ARG A 60 15.42 3.04 -16.50
CA ARG A 60 14.94 1.65 -16.40
C ARG A 60 15.55 0.91 -15.21
N GLY A 61 16.83 1.15 -14.93
CA GLY A 61 17.54 0.54 -13.80
C GLY A 61 16.97 0.95 -12.44
N ALA A 62 16.48 2.19 -12.31
CA ALA A 62 15.80 2.64 -11.09
C ALA A 62 14.53 1.81 -10.84
N VAL A 63 13.67 1.67 -11.86
CA VAL A 63 12.46 0.83 -11.78
C VAL A 63 12.81 -0.62 -11.45
N GLY A 64 13.84 -1.17 -12.10
CA GLY A 64 14.31 -2.53 -11.82
C GLY A 64 14.75 -2.73 -10.37
N ASN A 65 15.44 -1.76 -9.77
CA ASN A 65 15.81 -1.79 -8.36
C ASN A 65 14.60 -1.68 -7.43
N TRP A 66 13.62 -0.85 -7.79
CA TRP A 66 12.40 -0.70 -6.98
C TRP A 66 11.60 -1.99 -6.93
N GLU A 67 11.39 -2.65 -8.07
CA GLU A 67 10.58 -3.88 -8.18
C GLU A 67 11.17 -5.10 -7.45
N VAL A 68 12.48 -5.08 -7.16
CA VAL A 68 13.16 -6.13 -6.40
C VAL A 68 13.45 -5.72 -4.95
N GLY A 69 12.86 -4.63 -4.48
CA GLY A 69 12.95 -4.19 -3.08
C GLY A 69 14.31 -3.62 -2.68
N LYS A 70 15.05 -2.99 -3.59
CA LYS A 70 16.32 -2.26 -3.26
C LYS A 70 16.08 -0.83 -2.76
N GLY A 71 14.89 -0.57 -2.23
CA GLY A 71 14.48 0.72 -1.68
C GLY A 71 14.00 1.73 -2.73
N VAL A 72 13.01 2.54 -2.33
CA VAL A 72 12.41 3.59 -3.16
C VAL A 72 12.31 4.87 -2.35
N LYS A 73 12.86 5.98 -2.87
CA LYS A 73 12.71 7.28 -2.22
C LYS A 73 11.25 7.72 -2.25
N ARG A 74 10.78 8.34 -1.15
CA ARG A 74 9.41 8.87 -1.04
C ARG A 74 9.01 9.79 -2.22
N ALA A 75 9.92 10.65 -2.68
CA ALA A 75 9.66 11.53 -3.82
C ALA A 75 9.31 10.77 -5.12
N ASN A 76 9.84 9.56 -5.32
CA ASN A 76 9.49 8.72 -6.46
C ASN A 76 8.13 8.04 -6.29
N LEU A 77 7.76 7.65 -5.06
CA LEU A 77 6.42 7.14 -4.78
C LEU A 77 5.35 8.20 -5.02
N GLU A 78 5.59 9.43 -4.59
CA GLU A 78 4.72 10.57 -4.86
C GLU A 78 4.64 10.89 -6.36
N ARG A 79 5.75 10.77 -7.08
CA ARG A 79 5.76 10.91 -8.54
C ARG A 79 4.88 9.84 -9.21
N ILE A 80 5.04 8.57 -8.84
CA ILE A 80 4.21 7.47 -9.34
C ILE A 80 2.73 7.74 -9.06
N ALA A 81 2.40 8.10 -7.82
CA ALA A 81 1.03 8.40 -7.40
C ALA A 81 0.39 9.51 -8.26
N ARG A 82 1.11 10.61 -8.50
CA ARG A 82 0.62 11.71 -9.33
C ARG A 82 0.51 11.35 -10.81
N THR A 83 1.54 10.74 -11.40
CA THR A 83 1.59 10.42 -12.83
C THR A 83 0.50 9.45 -13.26
N PHE A 84 0.14 8.50 -12.39
CA PHE A 84 -0.82 7.43 -12.71
C PHE A 84 -2.14 7.53 -11.94
N HIS A 85 -2.35 8.62 -11.20
CA HIS A 85 -3.52 8.82 -10.33
C HIS A 85 -3.77 7.65 -9.36
N ILE A 86 -2.69 7.17 -8.74
CA ILE A 86 -2.68 6.05 -7.80
C ILE A 86 -2.64 6.56 -6.36
N SER A 87 -3.34 5.87 -5.48
CA SER A 87 -3.31 6.12 -4.04
C SER A 87 -1.90 5.89 -3.49
N LEU A 88 -1.26 6.96 -2.99
CA LEU A 88 0.04 6.87 -2.32
C LEU A 88 -0.02 5.96 -1.09
N VAL A 89 -1.14 5.94 -0.37
CA VAL A 89 -1.33 5.09 0.81
C VAL A 89 -1.34 3.61 0.42
N TRP A 90 -2.02 3.28 -0.67
CA TRP A 90 -2.03 1.91 -1.19
C TRP A 90 -0.65 1.52 -1.70
N LEU A 91 0.01 2.41 -2.46
CA LEU A 91 1.33 2.12 -3.01
C LEU A 91 2.37 1.91 -1.91
N ALA A 92 2.44 2.82 -0.93
CA ALA A 92 3.43 2.78 0.14
C ALA A 92 3.16 1.68 1.17
N ALA A 93 1.89 1.45 1.54
CA ALA A 93 1.54 0.64 2.69
C ALA A 93 0.57 -0.52 2.40
N GLY A 94 0.17 -0.74 1.15
CA GLY A 94 -0.73 -1.82 0.74
C GLY A 94 -2.18 -1.69 1.25
N ARG A 95 -2.57 -0.53 1.79
CA ARG A 95 -3.90 -0.31 2.38
C ARG A 95 -4.84 0.44 1.44
N GLY A 96 -6.09 0.02 1.39
CA GLY A 96 -7.15 0.68 0.60
C GLY A 96 -7.15 0.25 -0.87
N ALA A 97 -7.77 1.07 -1.72
CA ALA A 97 -7.84 0.81 -3.17
C ALA A 97 -6.65 1.45 -3.91
N PRO A 98 -6.16 0.81 -5.00
CA PRO A 98 -5.03 1.32 -5.78
C PRO A 98 -5.34 2.62 -6.51
N ILE A 99 -6.53 2.75 -7.09
CA ILE A 99 -6.92 3.95 -7.82
C ILE A 99 -7.23 5.04 -6.78
N GLY A 100 -6.51 6.15 -6.85
CA GLY A 100 -6.86 7.35 -6.11
C GLY A 100 -8.19 7.85 -6.64
N LYS A 101 -9.17 8.08 -5.78
CA LYS A 101 -10.37 8.83 -6.21
C LYS A 101 -9.89 10.25 -6.50
N PRO A 102 -9.91 10.74 -7.75
CA PRO A 102 -9.59 12.13 -8.01
C PRO A 102 -10.52 12.99 -7.16
N SER A 103 -10.03 14.15 -6.68
CA SER A 103 -10.95 15.05 -5.99
C SER A 103 -12.09 15.38 -6.94
N ILE A 104 -13.31 15.37 -6.42
CA ILE A 104 -14.46 15.84 -7.19
C ILE A 104 -14.19 17.28 -7.66
N ASP A 105 -13.51 18.08 -6.84
CA ASP A 105 -13.08 19.45 -7.15
C ASP A 105 -12.22 19.52 -8.42
N GLU A 106 -11.21 18.64 -8.57
CA GLU A 106 -10.30 18.61 -9.74
C GLU A 106 -11.06 18.32 -11.05
N LYS A 107 -12.17 17.58 -10.98
CA LYS A 107 -13.03 17.32 -12.14
C LYS A 107 -14.05 18.44 -12.36
N LEU A 108 -14.53 19.05 -11.28
CA LEU A 108 -15.50 20.13 -11.32
C LEU A 108 -14.90 21.41 -11.91
N GLU A 109 -13.61 21.69 -11.67
CA GLU A 109 -12.88 22.83 -12.24
C GLU A 109 -12.80 22.82 -13.78
N LEU A 110 -13.09 21.67 -14.42
CA LEU A 110 -13.13 21.53 -15.88
C LEU A 110 -14.50 21.90 -16.48
N LEU A 111 -15.51 22.13 -15.67
CA LEU A 111 -16.87 22.46 -16.11
C LEU A 111 -17.07 23.98 -16.16
N PRO A 112 -17.88 24.48 -17.11
CA PRO A 112 -18.32 25.88 -17.08
C PRO A 112 -19.14 26.16 -15.80
N PRO A 113 -19.07 27.37 -15.21
CA PRO A 113 -19.72 27.69 -13.94
C PRO A 113 -21.23 27.36 -13.90
N GLU A 114 -21.92 27.52 -15.02
CA GLU A 114 -23.36 27.29 -15.14
C GLU A 114 -23.76 25.80 -15.00
N GLU A 115 -22.84 24.89 -15.29
CA GLU A 115 -23.00 23.44 -15.14
C GLU A 115 -22.47 22.95 -13.77
N TYR A 116 -21.58 23.73 -13.14
CA TYR A 116 -20.96 23.43 -11.84
C TYR A 116 -21.94 23.57 -10.66
N ASP A 117 -22.67 24.70 -10.58
CA ASP A 117 -23.50 25.03 -9.42
C ASP A 117 -24.60 23.97 -9.14
N PRO A 118 -25.40 23.52 -10.12
CA PRO A 118 -26.46 22.54 -9.87
C PRO A 118 -25.91 21.16 -9.44
N LEU A 119 -24.74 20.78 -9.98
CA LEU A 119 -24.10 19.52 -9.62
C LEU A 119 -23.61 19.58 -8.17
N TYR A 120 -23.00 20.69 -7.77
CA TYR A 120 -22.47 20.86 -6.42
C TYR A 120 -23.58 20.76 -5.36
N GLU A 121 -24.70 21.48 -5.55
CA GLU A 121 -25.85 21.41 -4.66
C GLU A 121 -26.44 19.99 -4.56
N HIS A 122 -26.55 19.30 -5.71
CA HIS A 122 -27.05 17.94 -5.75
C HIS A 122 -26.13 16.96 -5.00
N PHE A 123 -24.82 17.07 -5.20
CA PHE A 123 -23.83 16.26 -4.48
C PHE A 123 -23.85 16.53 -2.98
N GLN A 124 -23.93 17.80 -2.55
CA GLN A 124 -24.05 18.16 -1.13
C GLN A 124 -25.29 17.51 -0.52
N ALA A 125 -26.45 17.66 -1.16
CA ALA A 125 -27.70 17.07 -0.66
C ALA A 125 -27.60 15.53 -0.54
N MET A 126 -27.00 14.85 -1.52
CA MET A 126 -26.78 13.40 -1.47
C MET A 126 -25.87 12.99 -0.30
N ILE A 127 -24.76 13.71 -0.11
CA ILE A 127 -23.80 13.45 0.98
C ILE A 127 -24.47 13.64 2.34
N GLU A 128 -25.14 14.76 2.54
CA GLU A 128 -25.84 15.06 3.79
C GLU A 128 -26.92 14.03 4.11
N ASN A 129 -27.74 13.64 3.13
CA ASN A 129 -28.76 12.63 3.31
C ASN A 129 -28.15 11.29 3.74
N ARG A 130 -27.00 10.92 3.16
CA ARG A 130 -26.28 9.71 3.54
C ARG A 130 -25.69 9.80 4.95
N LEU A 131 -25.13 10.95 5.33
CA LEU A 131 -24.62 11.18 6.69
C LEU A 131 -25.74 11.09 7.73
N ARG A 132 -26.86 11.79 7.51
CA ARG A 132 -28.07 11.71 8.35
C ARG A 132 -28.56 10.26 8.50
N TRP A 133 -28.54 9.47 7.42
CA TRP A 133 -28.89 8.05 7.49
C TRP A 133 -27.92 7.23 8.36
N LEU A 134 -26.60 7.44 8.22
CA LEU A 134 -25.57 6.74 9.00
C LEU A 134 -25.67 7.06 10.50
N GLU A 135 -25.97 8.31 10.86
CA GLU A 135 -26.15 8.74 12.24
C GLU A 135 -27.34 8.04 12.91
N ARG A 136 -28.49 8.00 12.23
CA ARG A 136 -29.68 7.26 12.69
C ARG A 136 -29.36 5.79 12.92
N LYS A 137 -28.68 5.14 11.97
CA LYS A 137 -28.25 3.74 12.11
C LYS A 137 -27.33 3.50 13.30
N LYS A 138 -26.38 4.41 13.55
CA LYS A 138 -25.50 4.34 14.73
C LYS A 138 -26.28 4.52 16.04
N ALA A 139 -27.28 5.41 16.08
CA ALA A 139 -28.11 5.63 17.26
C ALA A 139 -28.99 4.41 17.58
N GLU A 140 -29.63 3.81 16.57
CA GLU A 140 -30.39 2.55 16.68
C GLU A 140 -29.54 1.41 17.25
N ALA A 141 -28.30 1.25 16.75
CA ALA A 141 -27.38 0.22 17.21
C ALA A 141 -26.91 0.42 18.65
N LYS A 142 -26.76 1.69 19.10
CA LYS A 142 -26.42 2.01 20.49
C LYS A 142 -27.57 1.76 21.46
N SER A 143 -28.80 2.06 21.05
CA SER A 143 -30.00 1.78 21.85
C SER A 143 -30.17 0.28 22.12
N LYS A 144 -30.01 -0.55 21.08
CA LYS A 144 -30.09 -2.02 21.18
C LYS A 144 -28.98 -2.70 22.00
N LYS A 145 -27.87 -2.01 22.29
CA LYS A 145 -26.80 -2.52 23.17
C LYS A 145 -26.96 -2.10 24.63
N LYS A 146 -27.90 -1.19 24.93
CA LYS A 146 -28.19 -0.69 26.28
C LYS A 146 -29.47 -1.29 26.89
N SER A 147 -30.30 -1.95 26.08
CA SER A 147 -31.38 -2.85 26.52
C SER A 147 -30.89 -4.29 26.56
#